data_AF-J9YNH7-F1
#
_entry.id   AF-J9YNH7-F1
#
_cell.length_a   1.000
_cell.length_b   1.000
_cell.length_c   1.000
_cell.angle_alpha   90.00
_cell.angle_beta   90.00
_cell.angle_gamma   90.00
#
_symmetry.space_group_name_H-M   'P 1'
#
loop_
_entity.id
_entity.type
_entity.pdbx_description
1 polymer ?
#
loop_
_entity_poly.entity_id
_entity_poly.type
_entity_poly.pdbx_seq_one_letter_code
_entity_poly.pdbx_strand_id
1 'polypeptide(L)'
;YFQEMGKFECHFLNGTERVRFVDRYIYNRQQYVHFDSDVGYYVADTPLGELIAKYLNSQTDLLEQRRAAVDTYCRHNYGVGTPFTVERR
;
A
#
# COMPACT_ATOMS: atom_id res chain seq x y z
N TYR A 1 -0.80 -26.53 -1.43
CA TYR A 1 -0.69 -25.65 -0.25
C TYR A 1 -1.32 -24.32 -0.63
N PHE A 2 -2.06 -23.70 0.28
CA PHE A 2 -2.66 -22.37 0.07
C PHE A 2 -1.83 -21.33 0.79
N GLN A 3 -1.59 -20.18 0.17
CA GLN A 3 -0.80 -19.08 0.71
C GLN A 3 -1.54 -17.76 0.53
N GLU A 4 -1.72 -17.02 1.62
CA GLU A 4 -2.21 -15.63 1.63
C GLU A 4 -1.06 -14.70 2.01
N MET A 5 -0.92 -13.56 1.33
CA MET A 5 0.13 -12.57 1.57
C MET A 5 -0.42 -11.15 1.43
N GLY A 6 -0.06 -10.28 2.38
CA GLY A 6 -0.20 -8.83 2.26
C GLY A 6 1.16 -8.18 1.98
N LYS A 7 1.19 -7.15 1.14
CA LYS A 7 2.37 -6.32 0.89
C LYS A 7 2.03 -4.84 1.02
N PHE A 8 2.78 -4.14 1.86
CA PHE A 8 2.70 -2.69 2.02
C PHE A 8 3.98 -2.07 1.45
N GLU A 9 3.88 -1.50 0.27
CA GLU A 9 5.00 -1.00 -0.51
C GLU A 9 4.99 0.53 -0.54
N CYS A 10 6.16 1.13 -0.37
CA CYS A 10 6.37 2.57 -0.50
C CYS A 10 7.38 2.80 -1.62
N HIS A 11 6.95 3.46 -2.69
CA HIS A 11 7.81 3.84 -3.81
C HIS A 11 8.22 5.31 -3.68
N PHE A 12 9.52 5.53 -3.57
CA PHE A 12 10.13 6.85 -3.40
C PHE A 12 10.78 7.31 -4.70
N LEU A 13 10.40 8.48 -5.19
CA LEU A 13 10.95 9.10 -6.39
C LEU A 13 11.49 10.48 -6.00
N ASN A 14 12.76 10.75 -6.35
CA ASN A 14 13.49 11.96 -5.95
C ASN A 14 13.48 12.18 -4.42
N GLY A 15 13.87 11.16 -3.67
CA GLY A 15 13.79 11.19 -2.21
C GLY A 15 12.34 11.08 -1.73
N THR A 16 11.89 12.03 -0.91
CA THR A 16 10.53 12.06 -0.34
C THR A 16 9.57 13.04 -1.03
N GLU A 17 10.00 13.66 -2.13
CA GLU A 17 9.20 14.60 -2.91
C GLU A 17 7.95 13.92 -3.48
N ARG A 18 8.14 12.78 -4.16
CA ARG A 18 7.05 11.96 -4.70
C ARG A 18 7.08 10.59 -4.06
N VAL A 19 6.02 10.29 -3.32
CA VAL A 19 5.88 9.02 -2.58
C VAL A 19 4.55 8.39 -2.97
N ARG A 20 4.58 7.12 -3.36
CA ARG A 20 3.40 6.32 -3.66
C ARG A 20 3.32 5.14 -2.72
N PHE A 21 2.17 4.99 -2.07
CA PHE A 21 1.87 3.88 -1.19
C PHE A 21 0.98 2.87 -1.91
N VAL A 22 1.35 1.59 -1.86
CA VAL A 22 0.57 0.50 -2.45
C VAL A 22 0.37 -0.60 -1.41
N ASP A 23 -0.87 -0.99 -1.17
CA ASP A 23 -1.25 -2.11 -0.29
C ASP A 23 -1.86 -3.21 -1.15
N ARG A 24 -1.20 -4.37 -1.24
CA ARG A 24 -1.58 -5.50 -2.12
C ARG A 24 -1.98 -6.72 -1.30
N TYR A 25 -3.05 -7.36 -1.71
CA TYR A 25 -3.47 -8.67 -1.19
C TYR A 25 -3.33 -9.74 -2.27
N ILE A 26 -2.66 -10.83 -1.93
CA ILE A 26 -2.15 -11.83 -2.86
C ILE A 26 -2.48 -13.23 -2.35
N TYR A 27 -3.22 -13.99 -3.17
CA TYR A 27 -3.55 -15.39 -2.91
C TYR A 27 -2.82 -16.29 -3.91
N ASN A 28 -2.00 -17.22 -3.41
CA ASN A 28 -1.18 -18.14 -4.23
C ASN A 28 -0.40 -17.44 -5.37
N ARG A 29 0.21 -16.29 -5.06
CA ARG A 29 0.96 -15.43 -6.00
C ARG A 29 0.09 -14.67 -7.01
N GLN A 30 -1.23 -14.79 -6.96
CA GLN A 30 -2.16 -13.97 -7.72
C GLN A 30 -2.65 -12.83 -6.83
N GLN A 31 -2.27 -11.60 -7.18
CA GLN A 31 -2.86 -10.41 -6.57
C GLN A 31 -4.34 -10.36 -6.94
N TYR A 32 -5.21 -10.21 -5.94
CA TYR A 32 -6.65 -10.15 -6.18
C TYR A 32 -7.26 -8.77 -5.91
N VAL A 33 -6.67 -7.96 -5.02
CA VAL A 33 -7.08 -6.58 -4.77
C VAL A 33 -5.87 -5.75 -4.31
N HIS A 34 -5.85 -4.47 -4.64
CA HIS A 34 -4.86 -3.53 -4.12
C HIS A 34 -5.45 -2.15 -3.86
N PHE A 35 -4.87 -1.41 -2.93
CA PHE A 35 -5.01 0.03 -2.81
C PHE A 35 -3.78 0.70 -3.39
N ASP A 36 -3.99 1.80 -4.10
CA ASP A 36 -2.95 2.66 -4.64
C ASP A 36 -3.23 4.09 -4.21
N SER A 37 -2.26 4.76 -3.59
CA SER A 37 -2.41 6.15 -3.14
C SER A 37 -2.70 7.12 -4.27
N ASP A 38 -2.21 6.82 -5.49
CA ASP A 38 -2.47 7.67 -6.66
C ASP A 38 -3.93 7.56 -7.14
N VAL A 39 -4.60 6.44 -6.81
CA VAL A 39 -6.02 6.20 -7.10
C VAL A 39 -6.92 6.59 -5.92
N GLY A 40 -6.46 6.33 -4.70
CA GLY A 40 -7.13 6.70 -3.45
C GLY A 40 -8.22 5.73 -2.97
N TYR A 41 -8.31 4.53 -3.54
CA TYR A 41 -9.24 3.47 -3.11
C TYR A 41 -8.78 2.07 -3.57
N TYR A 42 -9.42 1.02 -3.06
CA TYR A 42 -9.12 -0.35 -3.42
C TYR A 42 -9.70 -0.73 -4.80
N VAL A 43 -8.87 -1.33 -5.64
CA VAL A 43 -9.20 -1.81 -6.99
C VAL A 43 -9.06 -3.33 -7.02
N ALA A 44 -10.07 -3.99 -7.57
CA ALA A 44 -10.04 -5.44 -7.79
C ALA A 44 -9.18 -5.77 -9.02
N ASP A 45 -8.24 -6.69 -8.87
CA ASP A 45 -7.38 -7.19 -9.97
C ASP A 45 -7.91 -8.50 -10.57
N THR A 46 -8.87 -9.12 -9.89
CA THR A 46 -9.51 -10.39 -10.27
C THR A 46 -10.97 -10.39 -9.85
N PRO A 47 -11.81 -11.30 -10.38
CA PRO A 47 -13.20 -11.43 -9.96
C PRO A 47 -13.37 -11.71 -8.46
N LEU A 48 -12.45 -12.46 -7.84
CA LEU A 48 -12.43 -12.69 -6.39
C LEU A 48 -12.31 -11.37 -5.61
N GLY A 49 -11.52 -10.44 -6.14
CA GLY A 49 -11.28 -9.15 -5.52
C GLY A 49 -12.45 -8.18 -5.58
N GLU A 50 -13.45 -8.38 -6.44
CA GLU A 50 -14.52 -7.39 -6.63
C GLU A 50 -15.34 -7.15 -5.35
N LEU A 51 -15.75 -8.23 -4.68
CA LEU A 51 -16.50 -8.15 -3.42
C LEU A 51 -15.63 -7.57 -2.30
N ILE A 52 -14.34 -7.93 -2.30
CA ILE A 52 -13.38 -7.49 -1.28
C ILE A 52 -13.11 -5.98 -1.45
N ALA A 53 -12.85 -5.52 -2.67
CA ALA A 53 -12.66 -4.11 -2.98
C ALA A 53 -13.88 -3.28 -2.58
N LYS A 54 -15.10 -3.74 -2.91
CA LYS A 54 -16.35 -3.07 -2.50
C LYS A 54 -16.46 -2.96 -0.98
N TYR A 55 -16.18 -4.04 -0.26
CA TYR A 55 -16.22 -4.05 1.20
C TYR A 55 -15.18 -3.13 1.82
N LEU A 56 -13.93 -3.18 1.36
CA LEU A 56 -12.86 -2.30 1.84
C LEU A 56 -13.17 -0.83 1.54
N ASN A 57 -13.72 -0.54 0.35
CA ASN A 57 -14.10 0.82 -0.01
C ASN A 57 -15.33 1.34 0.73
N SER A 58 -16.17 0.47 1.29
CA SER A 58 -17.28 0.89 2.16
C SER A 58 -16.83 1.29 3.57
N GLN A 59 -15.60 0.94 3.97
CA GLN A 59 -15.04 1.30 5.28
C GLN A 59 -14.30 2.63 5.17
N THR A 60 -15.00 3.73 5.42
CA THR A 60 -14.47 5.10 5.30
C THR A 60 -13.22 5.32 6.15
N ASP A 61 -13.22 4.85 7.39
CA ASP A 61 -12.10 5.04 8.32
C ASP A 61 -10.83 4.35 7.81
N LEU A 62 -10.99 3.15 7.22
CA LEU A 62 -9.88 2.41 6.62
C LEU A 62 -9.34 3.13 5.38
N LEU A 63 -10.22 3.62 4.51
CA LEU A 63 -9.83 4.37 3.32
C LEU A 63 -9.04 5.62 3.67
N GLU A 64 -9.50 6.40 4.64
CA GLU A 64 -8.80 7.60 5.11
C GLU A 64 -7.44 7.26 5.71
N GLN A 65 -7.34 6.18 6.50
CA GLN A 65 -6.05 5.70 7.00
C GLN A 65 -5.09 5.29 5.87
N ARG A 66 -5.59 4.61 4.83
CA ARG A 66 -4.78 4.18 3.68
C ARG A 66 -4.34 5.36 2.81
N ARG A 67 -5.18 6.38 2.63
CA ARG A 67 -4.83 7.65 1.98
C ARG A 67 -3.73 8.39 2.75
N ALA A 68 -3.84 8.43 4.08
CA ALA A 68 -2.86 9.07 4.95
C ALA A 68 -1.52 8.32 5.04
N ALA A 69 -1.47 7.04 4.65
CA ALA A 69 -0.29 6.18 4.80
C ALA A 69 0.95 6.68 4.03
N VAL A 70 0.77 7.48 2.99
CA VAL A 70 1.88 8.14 2.29
C VAL A 70 2.71 8.99 3.26
N ASP A 71 2.06 9.76 4.13
CA ASP A 71 2.73 10.59 5.13
C ASP A 71 3.03 9.83 6.42
N THR A 72 2.00 9.17 6.97
CA THR A 72 2.08 8.59 8.32
C THR A 72 2.91 7.33 8.38
N TYR A 73 3.03 6.59 7.27
CA TYR A 73 3.79 5.36 7.18
C TYR A 73 5.02 5.51 6.29
N CYS A 74 4.87 5.87 5.01
CA CYS A 74 5.99 5.86 4.08
C CYS A 74 7.03 6.94 4.40
N ARG A 75 6.65 8.22 4.45
CA ARG A 75 7.60 9.31 4.78
C ARG A 75 8.15 9.19 6.18
N HIS A 76 7.31 8.81 7.15
CA HIS A 76 7.74 8.55 8.52
C HIS A 76 8.85 7.49 8.58
N ASN A 77 8.61 6.30 8.02
CA ASN A 77 9.57 5.20 8.06
C ASN A 77 10.81 5.48 7.22
N TYR A 78 10.67 6.18 6.09
CA TYR A 78 11.82 6.64 5.32
C TYR A 78 12.72 7.52 6.20
N GLY A 79 12.18 8.55 6.86
CA GLY A 79 12.93 9.42 7.75
C GLY A 79 13.61 8.68 8.90
N VAL A 80 12.93 7.71 9.51
CA VAL A 80 13.51 6.85 10.56
C VAL A 80 14.64 5.97 10.02
N GLY A 81 14.50 5.44 8.80
CA GLY A 81 15.46 4.54 8.16
C GLY A 81 16.65 5.22 7.49
N THR A 82 16.49 6.47 7.03
CA THR A 82 17.52 7.22 6.26
C THR A 82 18.91 7.14 6.87
N PRO A 83 19.12 7.36 8.19
CA PRO A 83 20.46 7.32 8.79
C PRO A 83 21.14 5.94 8.70
N PHE A 84 20.34 4.87 8.58
CA PHE A 84 20.82 3.49 8.63
C PHE A 84 20.92 2.84 7.24
N THR A 85 20.16 3.33 6.25
CA THR A 85 20.04 2.68 4.94
C THR A 85 20.55 3.55 3.79
N VAL A 86 20.19 4.84 3.77
CA VAL A 86 20.48 5.74 2.65
C VAL A 86 21.77 6.52 2.89
N GLU A 87 21.92 7.09 4.08
CA GLU A 87 23.09 7.89 4.47
C GLU A 87 24.19 7.05 5.13
N ARG A 88 24.06 5.73 5.09
CA ARG A 88 25.01 4.82 5.70
C ARG A 88 26.39 4.99 5.06
N ARG A 89 27.33 5.54 5.84
CA ARG A 89 28.77 5.57 5.54
C ARG A 89 29.44 4.28 5.98
#